data_AF-A0A0Q8QLK5-F1
#
_entry.id   AF-A0A0Q8QLK5-F1
#
_cell.length_a   1.000
_cell.length_b   1.000
_cell.length_c   1.000
_cell.angle_alpha   90.00
_cell.angle_beta   90.00
_cell.angle_gamma   90.00
#
_symmetry.space_group_name_H-M   'P 1'
#
loop_
_entity.id
_entity.type
_entity.pdbx_description
1 polymer ?
#
loop_
_entity_poly.entity_id
_entity_poly.type
_entity_poly.pdbx_seq_one_letter_code
_entity_poly.pdbx_strand_id
1 'polypeptide(L)'
;MIIIRTWEQLAQALAGPLDASLHQILSEHRDRLQEFAHYDLRELCCFVIVEPGDQMNAVEAVRGFPIGTEPEYEIVHDNCTETVWIVSDDGFGWVLLKPD
;
A
#
# COMPACT_ATOMS: atom_id res chain seq x y z
N MET A 1 -8.86 8.93 0.39
CA MET A 1 -8.11 7.69 0.11
C MET A 1 -7.25 7.86 -1.12
N ILE A 2 -5.99 7.46 -1.05
CA ILE A 2 -5.09 7.39 -2.20
C ILE A 2 -4.85 5.92 -2.57
N ILE A 3 -4.99 5.59 -3.85
CA ILE A 3 -4.75 4.24 -4.38
C ILE A 3 -3.61 4.31 -5.39
N ILE A 4 -2.56 3.54 -5.14
CA ILE A 4 -1.39 3.44 -6.02
C ILE A 4 -1.36 2.04 -6.60
N ARG A 5 -1.50 1.98 -7.93
CA ARG A 5 -1.55 0.75 -8.72
C ARG A 5 -0.48 0.74 -9.81
N THR A 6 0.05 1.88 -10.21
CA THR A 6 1.08 1.96 -11.26
C THR A 6 2.37 2.55 -10.73
N TRP A 7 3.48 2.24 -11.40
CA TRP A 7 4.78 2.84 -11.13
C TRP A 7 4.76 4.37 -11.21
N GLU A 8 4.00 4.94 -12.15
CA GLU A 8 3.84 6.38 -12.30
C GLU A 8 3.12 6.99 -11.09
N GLN A 9 2.06 6.35 -10.59
CA GLN A 9 1.35 6.79 -9.39
C GLN A 9 2.25 6.71 -8.16
N LEU A 10 3.08 5.67 -8.04
CA LEU A 10 4.04 5.52 -6.95
C LEU A 10 5.09 6.65 -7.00
N ALA A 11 5.64 6.91 -8.18
CA ALA A 11 6.57 8.01 -8.39
C ALA A 11 5.94 9.37 -8.10
N GLN A 12 4.69 9.59 -8.51
CA GLN A 12 3.95 10.81 -8.23
C GLN A 12 3.69 11.00 -6.74
N ALA A 13 3.31 9.94 -6.02
CA ALA A 13 3.11 9.99 -4.58
C ALA A 13 4.42 10.35 -3.86
N LEU A 14 5.53 9.70 -4.22
CA LEU A 14 6.86 9.99 -3.66
C LEU A 14 7.39 11.40 -3.99
N ALA A 15 7.00 11.97 -5.13
CA ALA A 15 7.34 13.35 -5.48
C ALA A 15 6.41 14.40 -4.84
N GLY A 16 5.27 13.96 -4.29
CA GLY A 16 4.27 14.81 -3.67
C GLY A 16 4.54 15.09 -2.18
N PRO A 17 3.69 15.91 -1.55
CA PRO A 17 3.74 16.13 -0.10
C PRO A 17 3.21 14.88 0.62
N LEU A 18 4.10 14.05 1.12
CA LEU A 18 3.80 12.94 2.02
C LEU A 18 4.44 13.18 3.38
N ASP A 19 3.79 12.71 4.43
CA ASP A 19 4.42 12.62 5.76
C ASP A 19 5.67 11.73 5.69
N ALA A 20 6.64 12.02 6.55
CA ALA A 20 7.95 11.37 6.53
C ALA A 20 7.84 9.84 6.62
N SER A 21 6.96 9.31 7.48
CA SER A 21 6.72 7.88 7.63
C SER A 21 6.15 7.25 6.35
N LEU A 22 5.13 7.87 5.74
CA LEU A 22 4.56 7.39 4.48
C LEU A 22 5.59 7.41 3.35
N HIS A 23 6.35 8.49 3.24
CA HIS A 23 7.40 8.61 2.23
C HIS A 23 8.47 7.52 2.42
N GLN A 24 8.89 7.26 3.66
CA GLN A 24 9.85 6.21 3.97
C GLN A 24 9.32 4.83 3.58
N ILE A 25 8.13 4.46 4.04
CA ILE A 25 7.52 3.14 3.76
C ILE A 25 7.37 2.91 2.26
N LEU A 26 6.84 3.90 1.52
CA LEU A 26 6.70 3.79 0.06
C LEU A 26 8.05 3.72 -0.67
N SER A 27 9.07 4.42 -0.17
CA SER A 27 10.41 4.37 -0.75
C SER A 27 11.05 2.99 -0.55
N GLU A 28 10.90 2.41 0.64
CA GLU A 28 11.40 1.07 0.94
C GLU A 28 10.70 0.01 0.08
N HIS A 29 9.37 0.10 -0.09
CA HIS A 29 8.64 -0.77 -1.02
C HIS A 29 9.08 -0.58 -2.47
N ARG A 30 9.24 0.65 -2.95
CA ARG A 30 9.77 0.93 -4.30
C ARG A 30 11.13 0.26 -4.50
N ASP A 31 12.03 0.40 -3.55
CA ASP A 31 13.39 -0.12 -3.65
C ASP A 31 13.41 -1.66 -3.68
N ARG A 32 12.56 -2.30 -2.87
CA ARG A 32 12.37 -3.76 -2.91
C ARG A 32 11.78 -4.23 -4.25
N LEU A 33 10.76 -3.53 -4.74
CA LEU A 33 10.07 -3.92 -5.98
C LEU A 33 10.82 -3.56 -7.25
N GLN A 34 11.92 -2.79 -7.16
CA GLN A 34 12.67 -2.30 -8.32
C GLN A 34 13.25 -3.44 -9.17
N GLU A 35 13.60 -4.58 -8.57
CA GLU A 35 14.05 -5.76 -9.32
C GLU A 35 12.97 -6.32 -10.26
N PHE A 36 11.70 -6.05 -9.94
CA PHE A 36 10.51 -6.44 -10.69
C PHE A 36 9.93 -5.30 -11.53
N ALA A 37 10.65 -4.18 -11.72
CA ALA A 37 10.14 -3.01 -12.44
C ALA A 37 9.78 -3.24 -13.93
N HIS A 38 10.10 -4.43 -14.47
CA HIS A 38 9.68 -4.87 -15.80
C HIS A 38 8.25 -5.43 -15.83
N TYR A 39 7.67 -5.76 -14.68
CA TYR A 39 6.25 -6.08 -14.52
C TYR A 39 5.42 -4.83 -14.26
N ASP A 40 4.13 -4.91 -14.55
CA ASP A 40 3.22 -3.86 -14.12
C ASP A 40 3.10 -3.89 -12.60
N LEU A 41 3.13 -2.72 -11.94
CA LEU A 41 2.95 -2.68 -10.49
C LEU A 41 1.61 -3.32 -10.07
N ARG A 42 0.59 -3.28 -10.94
CA ARG A 42 -0.71 -3.95 -10.75
C ARG A 42 -0.64 -5.47 -10.65
N GLU A 43 0.44 -6.07 -11.13
CA GLU A 43 0.71 -7.51 -11.03
C GLU A 43 1.48 -7.84 -9.75
N LEU A 44 2.15 -6.84 -9.15
CA LEU A 44 2.97 -7.02 -7.94
C LEU A 44 2.20 -6.67 -6.67
N CYS A 45 1.60 -5.48 -6.64
CA CYS A 45 0.85 -5.03 -5.47
C CYS A 45 -0.08 -3.83 -5.74
N CYS A 46 -0.92 -3.54 -4.75
CA CYS A 46 -1.69 -2.29 -4.68
C CYS A 46 -1.47 -1.64 -3.31
N PHE A 47 -1.07 -0.37 -3.31
CA PHE A 47 -1.00 0.42 -2.07
C PHE A 47 -2.30 1.20 -1.89
N VAL A 48 -2.78 1.25 -0.66
CA VAL A 48 -3.91 2.06 -0.24
C VAL A 48 -3.50 2.90 0.94
N ILE A 49 -3.51 4.22 0.79
CA ILE A 49 -3.26 5.17 1.88
C ILE A 49 -4.62 5.68 2.36
N VAL A 50 -4.90 5.45 3.63
CA VAL A 50 -6.10 5.94 4.31
C VAL A 50 -5.89 7.41 4.67
N GLU A 51 -6.85 8.26 4.31
CA GLU A 51 -6.88 9.67 4.69
C GLU A 51 -7.94 9.92 5.77
N PRO A 52 -7.81 11.01 6.55
CA PRO A 52 -8.82 11.39 7.53
C PRO A 52 -10.21 11.48 6.92
N GLY A 53 -11.16 10.72 7.47
CA GLY A 53 -12.55 10.69 7.02
C GLY A 53 -12.87 9.60 5.98
N ASP A 54 -11.89 8.85 5.50
CA ASP A 54 -12.16 7.66 4.71
C ASP A 54 -12.93 6.62 5.51
N GLN A 55 -13.93 6.01 4.88
CA GLN A 55 -14.68 4.93 5.48
C GLN A 55 -14.03 3.58 5.20
N MET A 56 -13.97 2.73 6.22
CA MET A 56 -13.31 1.44 6.12
C MET A 56 -13.97 0.49 5.12
N ASN A 57 -15.29 0.61 4.92
CA ASN A 57 -16.02 -0.12 3.88
C ASN A 57 -15.57 0.26 2.45
N ALA A 58 -15.09 1.49 2.22
CA ALA A 58 -14.57 1.91 0.92
C ALA A 58 -13.21 1.26 0.65
N VAL A 59 -12.39 1.07 1.68
CA VAL A 59 -11.12 0.34 1.60
C VAL A 59 -11.37 -1.13 1.25
N GLU A 60 -12.33 -1.77 1.93
CA GLU A 60 -12.74 -3.17 1.63
C GLU A 60 -13.30 -3.31 0.21
N ALA A 61 -14.11 -2.36 -0.26
CA ALA A 61 -14.66 -2.39 -1.62
C ALA A 61 -13.57 -2.31 -2.70
N VAL A 62 -12.48 -1.59 -2.44
CA VAL A 62 -11.32 -1.52 -3.35
C VAL A 62 -10.52 -2.82 -3.35
N ARG A 63 -10.43 -3.46 -2.18
CA ARG A 63 -9.69 -4.72 -1.97
C ARG A 63 -10.40 -5.94 -2.53
N GLY A 64 -11.73 -5.97 -2.45
CA GLY A 64 -12.54 -7.12 -2.82
C GLY A 64 -12.60 -8.22 -1.76
N PHE A 65 -12.04 -7.98 -0.56
CA PHE A 65 -12.11 -8.88 0.60
C PHE A 65 -12.12 -8.08 1.92
N PRO A 66 -12.65 -8.64 3.02
CA PRO A 66 -12.77 -7.95 4.29
C PRO A 66 -11.41 -7.66 4.93
N ILE A 67 -11.32 -6.58 5.72
CA ILE A 67 -10.12 -6.25 6.49
C ILE A 67 -9.89 -7.24 7.64
N GLY A 68 -10.95 -7.91 8.11
CA GLY A 68 -10.85 -8.99 9.11
C GLY A 68 -10.12 -10.25 8.63
N THR A 69 -9.67 -10.30 7.36
CA THR A 69 -8.73 -11.31 6.89
C THR A 69 -7.38 -11.13 7.58
N GLU A 70 -6.82 -12.21 8.11
CA GLU A 70 -5.53 -12.20 8.80
C GLU A 70 -4.43 -11.67 7.84
N PRO A 71 -3.67 -10.63 8.24
CA PRO A 71 -2.57 -10.13 7.43
C PRO A 71 -1.38 -11.08 7.46
N GLU A 72 -0.55 -11.01 6.42
CA GLU A 72 0.75 -11.66 6.41
C GLU A 72 1.64 -11.03 7.50
N TYR A 73 1.61 -9.70 7.61
CA TYR A 73 2.21 -8.96 8.70
C TYR A 73 1.59 -7.57 8.89
N GLU A 74 1.81 -7.03 10.09
CA GLU A 74 1.49 -5.65 10.44
C GLU A 74 2.70 -5.03 11.15
N ILE A 75 3.09 -3.82 10.73
CA ILE A 75 4.19 -3.05 11.29
C ILE A 75 3.65 -1.70 11.72
N VAL A 76 3.87 -1.34 12.99
CA VAL A 76 3.55 -0.02 13.52
C VAL A 76 4.80 0.84 13.45
N HIS A 77 4.73 1.87 12.62
CA HIS A 77 5.71 2.96 12.53
C HIS A 77 5.24 4.12 13.41
N ASP A 78 6.11 5.12 13.66
CA ASP A 78 5.85 6.19 14.64
C ASP A 78 4.52 6.96 14.46
N ASN A 79 4.03 7.12 13.22
CA ASN A 79 2.76 7.81 12.91
C ASN A 79 1.95 7.08 11.82
N CYS A 80 2.21 5.79 11.59
CA CYS A 80 1.56 5.04 10.52
C CYS A 80 1.59 3.54 10.82
N THR A 81 0.44 2.89 10.65
CA THR A 81 0.36 1.43 10.62
C THR A 81 0.42 0.95 9.18
N GLU A 82 1.33 0.02 8.91
CA GLU A 82 1.45 -0.69 7.64
C GLU A 82 0.92 -2.11 7.82
N THR A 83 -0.11 -2.47 7.07
CA THR A 83 -0.67 -3.83 7.09
C THR A 83 -0.58 -4.44 5.70
N VAL A 84 -0.04 -5.66 5.60
CA VAL A 84 0.22 -6.33 4.32
C VAL A 84 -0.47 -7.67 4.25
N TRP A 85 -1.08 -7.96 3.10
CA TRP A 85 -1.68 -9.24 2.77
C TRP A 85 -1.13 -9.75 1.45
N ILE A 86 -0.83 -11.05 1.38
CA ILE A 86 -0.59 -11.77 0.12
C ILE A 86 -1.84 -12.59 -0.17
N VAL A 87 -2.52 -12.31 -1.28
CA VAL A 87 -3.89 -12.83 -1.52
C VAL A 87 -4.00 -13.82 -2.68
N SER A 88 -2.90 -14.04 -3.38
CA SER A 88 -2.81 -15.01 -4.48
C SER A 88 -1.48 -15.75 -4.46
N ASP A 89 -1.47 -16.89 -5.12
CA ASP A 89 -0.32 -17.79 -5.24
C ASP A 89 0.83 -17.20 -6.08
N ASP A 90 0.52 -16.26 -6.97
CA ASP A 90 1.50 -15.46 -7.71
C ASP A 90 2.23 -14.42 -6.85
N GLY A 91 1.82 -14.25 -5.59
CA GLY A 91 2.47 -13.35 -4.63
C GLY A 91 1.93 -11.92 -4.64
N PHE A 92 0.79 -11.63 -5.28
CA PHE A 92 0.23 -10.28 -5.27
C PHE A 92 -0.05 -9.75 -3.85
N GLY A 93 0.46 -8.55 -3.58
CA GLY A 93 0.35 -7.88 -2.29
C GLY A 93 -0.70 -6.77 -2.21
N TRP A 94 -1.46 -6.73 -1.13
CA TRP A 94 -2.16 -5.52 -0.68
C TRP A 94 -1.37 -4.86 0.44
N VAL A 95 -1.06 -3.57 0.29
CA VAL A 95 -0.37 -2.77 1.31
C VAL A 95 -1.29 -1.64 1.75
N LEU A 96 -1.82 -1.73 2.96
CA LEU A 96 -2.62 -0.68 3.58
C LEU A 96 -1.72 0.18 4.47
N LEU A 97 -1.69 1.48 4.19
CA LEU A 97 -1.00 2.47 5.01
C LEU A 97 -2.05 3.33 5.69
N LYS A 98 -2.10 3.24 7.02
CA LYS A 98 -3.02 3.99 7.85
C LYS A 98 -2.22 4.94 8.75
N PRO A 99 -2.14 6.24 8.41
CA PRO A 99 -1.66 7.26 9.32
C PRO A 99 -2.47 7.27 10.62
N ASP A 100 -1.82 7.64 11.71
CA ASP A 100 -2.45 7.72 13.05
C ASP A 100 -3.52 8.82 13.18
#